data_AF-A0A3Q3IRZ6-F1
#
_entry.id   AF-A0A3Q3IRZ6-F1
#
_cell.length_a   1.000
_cell.length_b   1.000
_cell.length_c   1.000
_cell.angle_alpha   90.00
_cell.angle_beta   90.00
_cell.angle_gamma   90.00
#
_symmetry.space_group_name_H-M   'P 1'
#
loop_
_entity.id
_entity.type
_entity.pdbx_description
1 polymer ?
#
loop_
_entity_poly.entity_id
_entity_poly.type
_entity_poly.pdbx_seq_one_letter_code
_entity_poly.pdbx_strand_id
1 'polypeptide(L)'
;MISLSVVLVLVLCVCRGALGVQVKVGDRSFPLEAVKQLKELMHLNGKISPPLAETSAVAVCPNPLLPQVFQPVCQGKGAGMVFFKLVNIITSVDPCEICANPSCFGCRT
;
A
#
# COMPACT_ATOMS: atom_id res chain seq x y z
N MET A 1 38.09 4.22 5.74
CA MET A 1 37.11 3.20 6.17
C MET A 1 36.05 3.77 7.12
N ILE A 2 36.41 4.44 8.22
CA ILE A 2 35.45 4.89 9.27
C ILE A 2 34.37 5.85 8.73
N SER A 3 34.72 6.84 7.88
CA SER A 3 33.72 7.76 7.30
C SER A 3 32.69 7.08 6.42
N LEU A 4 33.08 6.05 5.65
CA LEU A 4 32.16 5.35 4.75
C LEU A 4 31.13 4.55 5.54
N SER A 5 31.58 3.91 6.63
CA SER A 5 30.72 3.17 7.56
C SER A 5 29.75 4.09 8.31
N VAL A 6 30.20 5.26 8.74
CA VAL A 6 29.35 6.25 9.43
C VAL A 6 28.28 6.81 8.49
N VAL A 7 28.66 7.16 7.25
CA VAL A 7 27.71 7.61 6.22
C VAL A 7 26.70 6.51 5.90
N LEU A 8 27.13 5.26 5.74
CA LEU A 8 26.24 4.14 5.48
C LEU A 8 25.25 3.91 6.63
N VAL A 9 25.70 3.96 7.89
CA VAL A 9 24.84 3.80 9.07
C VAL A 9 23.83 4.96 9.17
N LEU A 10 24.26 6.20 8.94
CA LEU A 10 23.36 7.36 8.93
C LEU A 10 22.30 7.24 7.83
N VAL A 11 22.70 6.86 6.60
CA VAL A 11 21.77 6.63 5.50
C VAL A 11 20.78 5.52 5.84
N LEU A 12 21.24 4.38 6.37
CA LEU A 12 20.37 3.28 6.78
C LEU A 12 19.40 3.68 7.89
N CYS A 13 19.85 4.43 8.91
CA CYS A 13 19.00 4.93 9.99
C CYS A 13 17.93 5.90 9.49
N VAL A 14 18.30 6.82 8.59
CA VAL A 14 17.36 7.76 7.95
C VAL A 14 16.37 7.00 7.06
N CYS A 15 16.84 6.03 6.27
CA CYS A 15 15.97 5.18 5.45
C CYS A 15 15.00 4.34 6.29
N ARG A 16 15.44 3.82 7.45
CA ARG A 16 14.55 3.10 8.38
C ARG A 16 13.51 4.03 9.01
N GLY A 17 13.88 5.27 9.32
CA GLY A 17 12.97 6.28 9.84
C GLY A 17 11.94 6.78 8.81
N ALA A 18 12.24 6.58 7.52
CA ALA A 18 11.40 6.93 6.37
C ALA A 18 10.57 5.76 5.82
N LEU A 19 10.67 4.55 6.39
CA LEU A 19 9.71 3.49 6.12
C LEU A 19 8.38 3.92 6.73
N GLY A 20 7.54 4.57 5.91
CA GLY A 20 6.19 4.97 6.26
C GLY A 20 5.30 3.78 6.66
N VAL A 21 4.06 4.08 7.05
CA VAL A 21 3.10 3.05 7.44
C VAL A 21 2.90 2.08 6.28
N GLN A 22 2.89 0.77 6.57
CA GLN A 22 2.67 -0.27 5.58
C GLN A 22 1.36 -0.99 5.83
N VAL A 23 0.62 -1.31 4.78
CA VAL A 23 -0.62 -2.08 4.81
C VAL A 23 -0.33 -3.52 4.38
N LYS A 24 -0.74 -4.49 5.18
CA LYS A 24 -0.52 -5.92 4.94
C LYS A 24 -1.79 -6.62 4.47
N VAL A 25 -1.68 -7.44 3.42
CA VAL A 25 -2.73 -8.35 2.96
C VAL A 25 -2.11 -9.72 2.67
N GLY A 26 -2.48 -10.71 3.48
CA GLY A 26 -1.80 -12.02 3.46
C GLY A 26 -0.32 -11.84 3.81
N ASP A 27 0.57 -12.37 2.97
CA ASP A 27 2.02 -12.27 3.17
C ASP A 27 2.67 -11.06 2.50
N ARG A 28 1.87 -10.18 1.88
CA ARG A 28 2.35 -9.02 1.13
C ARG A 28 2.14 -7.73 1.92
N SER A 29 3.12 -6.84 1.86
CA SER A 29 3.07 -5.51 2.48
C SER A 29 3.25 -4.43 1.43
N PHE A 30 2.49 -3.34 1.56
CA PHE A 30 2.48 -2.23 0.63
C PHE A 30 2.56 -0.90 1.40
N PRO A 31 3.30 0.11 0.91
CA PRO A 31 3.34 1.42 1.55
C PRO A 31 1.96 2.10 1.50
N LEU A 32 1.54 2.72 2.60
CA LEU A 32 0.23 3.37 2.76
C LEU A 32 -0.02 4.41 1.66
N GLU A 33 1.00 5.17 1.29
CA GLU A 33 0.95 6.19 0.23
C GLU A 33 0.56 5.56 -1.11
N ALA A 34 1.13 4.41 -1.46
CA ALA A 34 0.76 3.71 -2.69
C ALA A 34 -0.68 3.18 -2.61
N VAL A 35 -1.13 2.73 -1.44
CA VAL A 35 -2.51 2.27 -1.25
C VAL A 35 -3.53 3.42 -1.35
N LYS A 36 -3.17 4.63 -0.88
CA LYS A 36 -3.96 5.85 -1.10
C LYS A 36 -4.06 6.19 -2.59
N GLN A 37 -2.95 6.14 -3.32
CA GLN A 37 -2.97 6.34 -4.78
C GLN A 37 -3.83 5.28 -5.49
N LEU A 38 -3.76 4.03 -5.05
CA LEU A 38 -4.62 2.96 -5.58
C LEU A 38 -6.12 3.24 -5.36
N LYS A 39 -6.50 3.74 -4.18
CA LYS A 39 -7.88 4.16 -3.86
C LYS A 39 -8.38 5.24 -4.82
N GLU A 40 -7.56 6.25 -5.08
CA GLU A 40 -7.87 7.32 -6.05
C GLU A 40 -8.03 6.79 -7.48
N LEU A 41 -7.12 5.91 -7.94
CA LEU A 41 -7.18 5.33 -9.29
C LEU A 41 -8.41 4.45 -9.51
N MET A 42 -8.87 3.76 -8.47
CA MET A 42 -10.11 2.99 -8.53
C MET A 42 -11.37 3.90 -8.55
N HIS A 43 -11.23 5.23 -8.40
CA HIS A 43 -12.33 6.21 -8.33
C HIS A 43 -13.39 5.87 -7.27
N LEU A 44 -12.96 5.25 -6.17
CA LEU A 44 -13.86 4.70 -5.17
C LEU A 44 -14.14 5.71 -4.07
N ASN A 45 -15.12 6.58 -4.30
CA ASN A 45 -15.68 7.42 -3.24
C ASN A 45 -16.82 6.66 -2.53
N GLY A 46 -16.52 5.53 -1.87
CA GLY A 46 -17.54 4.75 -1.16
C GLY A 46 -17.18 3.30 -0.82
N LYS A 47 -18.12 2.59 -0.16
CA LYS A 47 -18.02 1.15 0.14
C LYS A 47 -17.95 0.36 -1.17
N ILE A 48 -16.87 -0.37 -1.35
CA ILE A 48 -16.66 -1.26 -2.49
C ILE A 48 -17.46 -2.55 -2.27
N SER A 49 -18.08 -3.09 -3.31
CA SER A 49 -18.55 -4.48 -3.30
C SER A 49 -17.51 -5.38 -4.00
N PRO A 50 -17.36 -6.65 -3.58
CA PRO A 50 -16.38 -7.56 -4.17
C PRO A 50 -16.43 -7.69 -5.71
N PRO A 51 -17.61 -7.72 -6.37
CA PRO A 51 -17.69 -7.76 -7.84
C PRO A 51 -17.12 -6.50 -8.52
N LEU A 52 -17.32 -5.33 -7.92
CA LEU A 52 -16.78 -4.06 -8.41
C LEU A 52 -15.25 -4.01 -8.32
N ALA A 53 -14.66 -4.77 -7.39
CA ALA A 53 -13.21 -4.83 -7.24
C ALA A 53 -12.49 -5.62 -8.33
N GLU A 54 -13.12 -6.68 -8.83
CA GLU A 54 -12.54 -7.45 -9.93
C GLU A 54 -12.52 -6.62 -11.22
N THR A 55 -13.65 -5.97 -11.53
CA THR A 55 -13.77 -5.06 -12.67
C THR A 55 -12.82 -3.87 -12.57
N SER A 56 -12.64 -3.29 -11.38
CA SER A 56 -11.72 -2.17 -11.19
C SER A 56 -10.25 -2.60 -11.24
N ALA A 57 -9.87 -3.81 -10.82
CA ALA A 57 -8.50 -4.29 -11.04
C ALA A 57 -8.16 -4.44 -12.53
N VAL A 58 -9.10 -4.91 -13.35
CA VAL A 58 -8.91 -4.95 -14.81
C VAL A 58 -8.69 -3.55 -15.38
N ALA A 59 -9.39 -2.54 -14.86
CA ALA A 59 -9.22 -1.15 -15.30
C ALA A 59 -7.93 -0.49 -14.77
N VAL A 60 -7.45 -0.89 -13.59
CA VAL A 60 -6.35 -0.23 -12.89
C VAL A 60 -4.97 -0.81 -13.26
N CYS A 61 -4.86 -2.10 -13.55
CA CYS A 61 -3.60 -2.72 -13.96
C CYS A 61 -2.93 -2.13 -15.22
N PRO A 62 -3.66 -1.74 -16.29
CA PRO A 62 -3.06 -1.07 -17.43
C PRO A 62 -2.85 0.44 -17.23
N ASN A 63 -3.22 1.00 -16.06
CA ASN A 63 -3.12 2.44 -15.82
C ASN A 63 -1.64 2.85 -15.60
N PRO A 64 -1.09 3.79 -16.39
CA PRO A 64 0.32 4.20 -16.27
C PRO A 64 0.64 4.92 -14.95
N LEU A 65 -0.38 5.41 -14.22
CA LEU A 65 -0.23 6.05 -12.92
C LEU A 65 -0.24 5.04 -11.76
N LEU A 66 -0.45 3.75 -12.04
CA LEU A 66 -0.43 2.70 -11.01
C LEU A 66 0.96 2.62 -10.37
N PRO A 67 1.07 2.71 -9.02
CA PRO A 67 2.36 2.56 -8.36
C PRO A 67 3.02 1.21 -8.68
N GLN A 68 4.32 1.25 -8.98
CA GLN A 68 5.08 0.08 -9.44
C GLN A 68 5.03 -1.11 -8.47
N VAL A 69 4.81 -0.84 -7.18
CA VAL A 69 4.67 -1.86 -6.12
C VAL A 69 3.52 -2.86 -6.40
N PHE A 70 2.53 -2.47 -7.22
CA PHE A 70 1.37 -3.29 -7.55
C PHE A 70 1.53 -4.11 -8.83
N GLN A 71 2.59 -3.91 -9.61
CA GLN A 71 2.85 -4.69 -10.83
C GLN A 71 2.86 -6.21 -10.59
N PRO A 72 3.50 -6.73 -9.52
CA PRO A 72 3.44 -8.16 -9.20
C PRO A 72 2.03 -8.64 -8.82
N VAL A 73 1.16 -7.75 -8.35
CA VAL A 73 -0.24 -8.08 -8.04
C VAL A 73 -1.02 -8.28 -9.34
N CYS A 74 -0.83 -7.39 -10.32
CA CYS A 74 -1.48 -7.45 -11.63
C CYS A 74 -1.11 -8.71 -12.45
N GLN A 75 0.09 -9.26 -12.23
CA GLN A 75 0.52 -10.52 -12.85
C GLN A 75 -0.09 -11.76 -12.19
N GLY A 76 -0.64 -11.61 -10.98
CA GLY A 76 -1.24 -12.70 -10.21
C GLY A 76 -2.73 -12.88 -10.47
N LYS A 77 -3.24 -14.09 -10.20
CA LYS A 77 -4.68 -14.32 -10.11
C LYS A 77 -5.26 -13.58 -8.91
N GLY A 78 -6.48 -13.05 -9.04
CA GLY A 78 -7.18 -12.39 -7.93
C GLY A 78 -6.67 -10.99 -7.57
N ALA A 79 -6.04 -10.27 -8.51
CA ALA A 79 -5.62 -8.87 -8.31
C ALA A 79 -6.75 -7.99 -7.76
N GLY A 80 -7.98 -8.17 -8.27
CA GLY A 80 -9.20 -7.52 -7.76
C GLY A 80 -9.43 -7.69 -6.28
N MET A 81 -9.33 -8.91 -5.77
CA MET A 81 -9.49 -9.21 -4.35
C MET A 81 -8.38 -8.60 -3.49
N VAL A 82 -7.15 -8.52 -3.99
CA VAL A 82 -6.05 -7.88 -3.27
C VAL A 82 -6.27 -6.37 -3.19
N PHE A 83 -6.58 -5.72 -4.32
CA PHE A 83 -6.87 -4.29 -4.37
C PHE A 83 -8.09 -3.92 -3.54
N PHE A 84 -9.17 -4.72 -3.60
CA PHE A 84 -10.33 -4.59 -2.72
C PHE A 84 -9.94 -4.51 -1.26
N LYS A 85 -9.18 -5.50 -0.78
CA LYS A 85 -8.79 -5.60 0.64
C LYS A 85 -7.95 -4.39 1.03
N LEU A 86 -6.97 -4.02 0.21
CA LEU A 86 -6.10 -2.87 0.46
C LEU A 86 -6.90 -1.58 0.58
N VAL A 87 -7.79 -1.27 -0.37
CA VAL A 87 -8.58 -0.05 -0.33
C VAL A 87 -9.60 -0.09 0.81
N ASN A 88 -10.26 -1.23 1.03
CA ASN A 88 -11.24 -1.37 2.12
C ASN A 88 -10.61 -1.16 3.51
N ILE A 89 -9.36 -1.60 3.71
CA ILE A 89 -8.60 -1.34 4.95
C ILE A 89 -8.45 0.17 5.23
N ILE A 90 -8.26 0.99 4.18
CA ILE A 90 -8.03 2.44 4.30
C ILE A 90 -9.27 3.30 3.97
N THR A 91 -10.45 2.68 3.81
CA THR A 91 -11.68 3.41 3.46
C THR A 91 -12.41 3.95 4.69
N SER A 92 -12.28 3.32 5.86
CA SER A 92 -12.76 3.91 7.13
C SER A 92 -11.89 5.10 7.55
N VAL A 93 -12.35 5.91 8.53
CA VAL A 93 -11.57 7.02 9.15
C VAL A 93 -10.12 6.57 9.33
N ASP A 94 -9.19 7.21 8.62
CA ASP A 94 -7.87 6.70 8.20
C ASP A 94 -7.18 5.83 9.26
N PRO A 95 -7.47 4.51 9.32
CA PRO A 95 -7.14 3.73 10.49
C PRO A 95 -5.66 3.36 10.49
N CYS A 96 -4.96 3.57 9.37
CA CYS A 96 -3.51 3.45 9.29
C CYS A 96 -2.78 4.74 9.71
N GLU A 97 -3.43 5.90 9.70
CA GLU A 97 -2.85 7.16 10.22
C GLU A 97 -2.93 7.21 11.75
N ILE A 98 -4.06 6.75 12.30
CA ILE A 98 -4.25 6.64 13.76
C ILE A 98 -3.90 5.25 14.31
N CYS A 99 -3.35 4.37 13.48
CA CYS A 99 -2.87 3.04 13.87
C CYS A 99 -3.93 2.16 14.57
N ALA A 100 -5.19 2.32 14.16
CA ALA A 100 -6.36 1.64 14.68
C ALA A 100 -6.75 0.36 13.88
N ASN A 101 -6.00 -0.01 12.84
CA ASN A 101 -6.22 -1.25 12.10
C ASN A 101 -4.96 -2.15 12.16
N PRO A 102 -5.10 -3.44 12.55
CA PRO A 102 -3.97 -4.37 12.71
C PRO A 102 -3.26 -4.73 11.40
N SER A 103 -3.83 -4.35 10.27
CA SER A 103 -3.20 -4.50 8.96
C SER A 103 -2.14 -3.43 8.70
N CYS A 104 -2.07 -2.38 9.53
CA CYS A 104 -1.15 -1.26 9.39
C CYS A 104 0.09 -1.47 10.30
N PHE A 105 1.29 -1.43 9.72
CA PHE A 105 2.57 -1.70 10.37
C PHE A 105 3.51 -0.48 10.23
N GLY A 106 4.50 -0.33 11.10
CA GLY A 106 5.44 0.81 11.05
C GLY A 106 4.90 2.11 11.64
N CYS A 107 3.70 2.05 12.22
CA CYS A 107 3.12 3.09 13.06
C CYS A 107 4.03 3.47 14.25
N ARG A 108 4.22 4.77 14.48
CA ARG A 108 4.78 5.28 15.74
C ARG A 108 3.60 5.61 16.66
N THR A 109 3.46 4.85 17.74
CA THR A 109 2.58 5.18 18.88
C THR A 109 3.05 6.44 19.59
#